data_AF-A0AAV6ALU3-F1
#
_entry.id   AF-A0AAV6ALU3-F1
#
_cell.length_a   1.000
_cell.length_b   1.000
_cell.length_c   1.000
_cell.angle_alpha   90.00
_cell.angle_beta   90.00
_cell.angle_gamma   90.00
#
_symmetry.space_group_name_H-M   'P 1'
#
loop_
_entity.id
_entity.type
_entity.pdbx_description
1 polymer ?
#
loop_
_entity_poly.entity_id
_entity_poly.type
_entity_poly.pdbx_seq_one_letter_code
_entity_poly.pdbx_strand_id
1 'polypeptide(L)'
;MSVFDRYLSLWVALCIAAGVALGNLLPGLFRTVAEWEYASVNLVVAVLIWAMVYPMMVAVDFASLRHIHKRPKGLVITLAVNWLIKPFIMAALGVLFFEFVFADLIDPADAGQYIAGLILLGAAPCTAMVFIWSQLTRGDANYTLVQVSLNDIIMIFAF
;
A
#
# COMPACT_ATOMS: atom_id res chain seq x y z
N MET A 1 2.99 -19.18 18.15
CA MET A 1 3.65 -18.47 17.04
C MET A 1 4.38 -19.53 16.25
N SER A 2 3.98 -19.76 14.99
CA SER A 2 4.66 -20.74 14.14
C SER A 2 6.09 -20.27 13.83
N VAL A 3 6.96 -21.17 13.36
CA VAL A 3 8.32 -20.79 12.91
C VAL A 3 8.24 -19.74 11.79
N PHE A 4 7.20 -19.82 10.95
CA PHE A 4 6.95 -18.86 9.89
C PHE A 4 6.64 -17.46 10.42
N ASP A 5 5.72 -17.33 11.39
CA ASP A 5 5.35 -16.03 11.98
C ASP A 5 6.54 -15.34 12.66
N ARG A 6 7.40 -16.13 13.32
CA ARG A 6 8.57 -15.62 14.03
C ARG A 6 9.65 -15.07 13.08
N TYR A 7 9.83 -15.67 11.91
CA TYR A 7 10.87 -15.30 10.95
C TYR A 7 10.31 -14.59 9.70
N LEU A 8 9.08 -14.07 9.77
CA LEU A 8 8.39 -13.46 8.63
C LEU A 8 9.23 -12.39 7.94
N SER A 9 9.88 -11.49 8.69
CA SER A 9 10.75 -10.45 8.13
C SER A 9 11.92 -11.02 7.34
N LEU A 10 12.50 -12.14 7.79
CA LEU A 10 13.60 -12.82 7.10
C LEU A 10 13.10 -13.47 5.81
N TRP A 11 11.93 -14.13 5.85
CA TRP A 11 11.30 -14.70 4.66
C TRP A 11 10.97 -13.63 3.62
N VAL A 12 10.43 -12.47 4.04
CA VAL A 12 10.16 -11.34 3.15
C VAL A 12 11.46 -10.84 2.51
N ALA A 13 12.52 -10.64 3.29
CA ALA A 13 13.82 -10.21 2.75
C ALA A 13 14.39 -11.22 1.73
N LEU A 14 14.26 -12.52 2.02
CA LEU A 14 14.72 -13.59 1.13
C LEU A 14 13.90 -13.62 -0.18
N CYS A 15 12.58 -13.45 -0.10
CA CYS A 15 11.71 -13.34 -1.28
C CYS A 15 12.06 -12.12 -2.14
N ILE A 16 12.36 -10.96 -1.52
CA ILE A 16 12.80 -9.76 -2.26
C ILE A 16 14.13 -10.04 -2.96
N ALA A 17 15.12 -10.56 -2.25
CA ALA A 17 16.44 -10.85 -2.81
C ALA A 17 16.36 -11.88 -3.95
N ALA A 18 15.59 -12.95 -3.76
CA ALA A 18 15.36 -13.96 -4.80
C ALA A 18 14.63 -13.36 -6.01
N GLY A 19 13.62 -12.52 -5.80
CA GLY A 19 12.90 -11.83 -6.87
C GLY A 19 13.81 -10.94 -7.72
N VAL A 20 14.66 -10.14 -7.07
CA VAL A 20 15.63 -9.27 -7.76
C VAL A 20 16.68 -10.09 -8.51
N ALA A 21 17.20 -11.17 -7.90
CA ALA A 21 18.18 -12.04 -8.56
C ALA A 21 17.58 -12.74 -9.79
N LEU A 22 16.38 -13.32 -9.65
CA LEU A 22 15.68 -13.98 -10.75
C LEU A 22 15.30 -13.00 -11.87
N GLY A 23 14.86 -11.78 -11.52
CA GLY A 23 14.56 -10.73 -12.49
C GLY A 23 15.78 -10.32 -13.33
N ASN A 24 16.97 -10.28 -12.72
CA ASN A 24 18.22 -9.95 -13.43
C ASN A 24 18.80 -11.13 -14.22
N LEU A 25 18.68 -12.36 -13.71
CA LEU A 25 19.26 -13.56 -14.35
C LEU A 25 18.39 -14.12 -15.48
N LEU A 26 17.06 -13.95 -15.40
CA LEU A 26 16.10 -14.49 -16.37
C LEU A 26 15.16 -13.39 -16.92
N PRO A 27 15.69 -12.27 -17.46
CA PRO A 27 14.87 -11.12 -17.86
C PRO A 27 13.85 -11.47 -18.97
N GLY A 28 14.15 -12.47 -19.81
CA GLY A 28 13.23 -12.95 -20.84
C GLY A 28 11.95 -13.58 -20.27
N LEU A 29 12.06 -14.40 -19.22
CA LEU A 29 10.90 -14.99 -18.55
C LEU A 29 10.02 -13.92 -17.91
N PHE A 30 10.62 -12.98 -17.16
CA PHE A 30 9.86 -11.89 -16.53
C PHE A 30 9.24 -10.94 -17.56
N ARG A 31 9.88 -10.70 -18.72
CA ARG A 31 9.27 -9.96 -19.82
C ARG A 31 8.08 -10.70 -20.43
N THR A 32 8.17 -12.00 -20.69
CA THR A 32 7.01 -12.75 -21.20
C THR A 32 5.83 -12.75 -20.24
N VAL A 33 6.09 -12.77 -18.92
CA VAL A 33 5.04 -12.62 -17.90
C VAL A 33 4.51 -11.18 -17.85
N ALA A 34 5.38 -10.17 -18.03
CA ALA A 34 4.98 -8.77 -18.10
C ALA A 34 4.09 -8.48 -19.32
N GLU A 35 4.39 -9.09 -20.47
CA GLU A 35 3.62 -9.01 -21.72
C GLU A 35 2.22 -9.63 -21.62
N TRP A 36 1.94 -10.44 -20.59
CA TRP A 36 0.58 -10.88 -20.26
C TRP A 36 -0.21 -9.75 -19.58
N GLU A 37 -0.24 -8.59 -20.23
CA GLU A 37 -1.00 -7.44 -19.83
C GLU A 37 -2.15 -7.16 -20.81
N TYR A 38 -3.26 -6.68 -20.26
CA TYR A 38 -4.38 -6.16 -21.04
C TYR A 38 -4.68 -4.74 -20.54
N ALA A 39 -4.68 -3.76 -21.45
CA ALA A 39 -4.88 -2.35 -21.12
C ALA A 39 -3.92 -1.82 -20.03
N SER A 40 -2.64 -2.20 -20.10
CA SER A 40 -1.58 -1.87 -19.11
C SER A 40 -1.77 -2.53 -17.73
N VAL A 41 -2.64 -3.54 -17.62
CA VAL A 41 -2.85 -4.30 -16.38
C VAL A 41 -2.33 -5.72 -16.57
N ASN A 42 -1.28 -6.08 -15.85
CA ASN A 42 -0.71 -7.42 -15.87
C ASN A 42 -1.67 -8.44 -15.23
N LEU A 43 -2.12 -9.43 -16.01
CA LEU A 43 -3.12 -10.41 -15.57
C LEU A 43 -2.61 -11.30 -14.43
N VAL A 44 -1.33 -11.69 -14.47
CA VAL A 44 -0.73 -12.54 -13.44
C VAL A 44 -0.67 -11.80 -12.11
N VAL A 45 -0.18 -10.56 -12.13
CA VAL A 45 -0.13 -9.70 -10.94
C VAL A 45 -1.54 -9.39 -10.44
N ALA A 46 -2.49 -9.12 -11.33
CA ALA A 46 -3.89 -8.87 -10.95
C ALA A 46 -4.51 -10.04 -10.19
N VAL A 47 -4.31 -11.28 -10.65
CA VAL A 47 -4.79 -12.49 -9.95
C VAL A 47 -4.14 -12.64 -8.58
N LEU A 48 -2.83 -12.40 -8.47
CA LEU A 48 -2.10 -12.46 -7.19
C LEU A 48 -2.59 -11.41 -6.19
N ILE A 49 -2.79 -10.16 -6.64
CA ILE A 49 -3.36 -9.10 -5.81
C ILE A 49 -4.79 -9.47 -5.40
N TRP A 50 -5.60 -10.01 -6.31
CA TRP A 50 -6.97 -10.42 -5.99
C TRP A 50 -7.01 -11.53 -4.94
N ALA A 51 -6.12 -12.53 -5.07
CA ALA A 51 -5.97 -13.59 -4.07
C ALA A 51 -5.54 -13.05 -2.69
N MET A 52 -4.77 -11.96 -2.65
CA MET A 52 -4.39 -11.27 -1.41
C MET A 52 -5.53 -10.45 -0.81
N VAL A 53 -6.35 -9.78 -1.65
CA VAL A 53 -7.45 -8.91 -1.20
C VAL A 53 -8.67 -9.74 -0.74
N TYR A 54 -8.92 -10.89 -1.38
CA TYR A 54 -10.11 -11.70 -1.13
C TYR A 54 -10.32 -12.10 0.35
N PRO A 55 -9.31 -12.62 1.08
CA PRO A 55 -9.46 -12.99 2.50
C PRO A 55 -9.86 -11.81 3.39
N MET A 56 -9.34 -10.62 3.11
CA MET A 56 -9.68 -9.42 3.87
C MET A 56 -11.12 -8.99 3.62
N MET A 57 -11.58 -9.06 2.36
CA MET A 57 -12.94 -8.65 1.98
C MET A 57 -14.01 -9.54 2.63
N VAL A 58 -13.74 -10.84 2.77
CA VAL A 58 -14.64 -11.79 3.43
C VAL A 58 -14.70 -11.56 4.95
N ALA A 59 -13.64 -11.01 5.55
CA ALA A 59 -13.58 -10.72 6.98
C ALA A 59 -14.33 -9.43 7.38
N VAL A 60 -14.89 -8.68 6.42
CA VAL A 60 -15.60 -7.42 6.70
C VAL A 60 -17.02 -7.70 7.20
N ASP A 61 -17.31 -7.27 8.43
CA ASP A 61 -18.65 -7.29 8.99
C ASP A 61 -19.46 -6.05 8.57
N PHE A 62 -20.44 -6.21 7.68
CA PHE A 62 -21.30 -5.12 7.21
C PHE A 62 -22.20 -4.51 8.29
N ALA A 63 -22.49 -5.21 9.39
CA ALA A 63 -23.28 -4.66 10.49
C ALA A 63 -22.51 -3.58 11.28
N SER A 64 -21.19 -3.69 11.31
CA SER A 64 -20.29 -2.73 11.96
C SER A 64 -20.29 -1.36 11.28
N LEU A 65 -20.50 -1.31 9.95
CA LEU A 65 -20.64 -0.08 9.18
C LEU A 65 -21.81 0.80 9.68
N ARG A 66 -22.88 0.19 10.19
CA ARG A 66 -24.04 0.98 10.68
C ARG A 66 -23.73 1.83 11.92
N HIS A 67 -22.66 1.52 12.65
CA HIS A 67 -22.34 2.14 13.95
C HIS A 67 -21.31 3.27 13.87
N ILE A 68 -20.74 3.52 12.69
CA ILE A 68 -19.63 4.48 12.49
C ILE A 68 -20.03 5.91 12.86
N HIS A 69 -21.28 6.30 12.55
CA HIS A 69 -21.80 7.63 12.86
C HIS A 69 -21.72 7.99 14.35
N LYS A 70 -21.58 7.00 15.24
CA LYS A 70 -21.43 7.20 16.69
C LYS A 70 -20.03 7.70 17.09
N ARG A 71 -19.01 7.60 16.23
CA ARG A 71 -17.62 8.03 16.52
C ARG A 71 -17.00 8.81 15.35
N PRO A 72 -17.45 10.04 15.05
CA PRO A 72 -16.97 10.81 13.90
C PRO A 72 -15.56 11.39 14.10
N LYS A 73 -15.15 11.67 15.35
CA LYS A 73 -13.86 12.35 15.63
C LYS A 73 -12.65 11.58 15.09
N GLY A 74 -12.62 10.25 15.28
CA GLY A 74 -11.51 9.41 14.81
C GLY A 74 -11.41 9.38 13.28
N LEU A 75 -12.55 9.36 12.60
CA LEU A 75 -12.63 9.37 11.14
C LEU A 75 -12.14 10.71 10.57
N VAL A 76 -12.56 11.84 11.16
CA VAL A 76 -12.13 13.18 10.73
C VAL A 76 -10.63 13.36 10.89
N ILE A 77 -10.05 12.95 12.02
CA ILE A 77 -8.60 13.02 12.25
C ILE A 77 -7.87 12.17 11.21
N THR A 78 -8.32 10.94 10.97
CA THR A 78 -7.69 10.03 10.00
C THR A 78 -7.76 10.59 8.59
N LEU A 79 -8.90 11.18 8.20
CA LEU A 79 -9.07 11.80 6.89
C LEU A 79 -8.18 13.03 6.72
N ALA A 80 -8.12 13.90 7.73
CA ALA A 80 -7.26 15.07 7.73
C ALA A 80 -5.78 14.67 7.64
N VAL A 81 -5.34 13.68 8.42
CA VAL A 81 -3.96 13.21 8.37
C VAL A 81 -3.64 12.60 7.01
N ASN A 82 -4.51 11.74 6.46
CA ASN A 82 -4.26 11.05 5.20
C ASN A 82 -4.30 11.96 3.98
N TRP A 83 -5.13 13.01 3.98
CA TRP A 83 -5.32 13.86 2.80
C TRP A 83 -4.66 15.24 2.91
N LEU A 84 -4.56 15.81 4.11
CA LEU A 84 -4.00 17.16 4.30
C LEU A 84 -2.56 17.14 4.80
N ILE A 85 -2.15 16.11 5.55
CA ILE A 85 -0.80 16.10 6.17
C ILE A 85 0.13 15.19 5.37
N LYS A 86 -0.25 13.93 5.18
CA LYS A 86 0.60 12.91 4.54
C LYS A 86 1.06 13.29 3.12
N PRO A 87 0.19 13.71 2.18
CA PRO A 87 0.63 13.93 0.80
C PRO A 87 1.65 15.06 0.70
N PHE A 88 1.48 16.10 1.51
CA PHE A 88 2.40 17.25 1.55
C PHE A 88 3.71 16.91 2.24
N ILE A 89 3.68 16.14 3.33
CA ILE A 89 4.91 15.64 3.96
C ILE A 89 5.66 14.72 3.00
N MET A 90 4.95 13.83 2.31
CA MET A 90 5.55 12.92 1.33
C MET A 90 6.11 13.68 0.14
N ALA A 91 5.42 14.70 -0.39
CA ALA A 91 5.96 15.58 -1.42
C ALA A 91 7.22 16.31 -0.94
N ALA A 92 7.19 16.89 0.27
CA ALA A 92 8.34 17.60 0.85
C ALA A 92 9.55 16.67 1.06
N LEU A 93 9.31 15.46 1.57
CA LEU A 93 10.36 14.43 1.71
C LEU A 93 10.85 13.96 0.34
N GLY A 94 9.96 13.75 -0.62
CA GLY A 94 10.28 13.36 -1.98
C GLY A 94 11.21 14.38 -2.63
N VAL A 95 10.84 15.67 -2.60
CA VAL A 95 11.68 16.76 -3.12
C VAL A 95 13.02 16.81 -2.38
N LEU A 96 13.01 16.78 -1.03
CA LEU A 96 14.25 16.83 -0.25
C LEU A 96 15.21 15.69 -0.62
N PHE A 97 14.71 14.45 -0.74
CA PHE A 97 15.57 13.32 -1.01
C PHE A 97 15.92 13.17 -2.49
N PHE A 98 14.95 13.28 -3.40
CA PHE A 98 15.17 13.04 -4.83
C PHE A 98 15.73 14.25 -5.60
N GLU A 99 15.47 15.48 -5.15
CA GLU A 99 15.97 16.70 -5.84
C GLU A 99 17.15 17.38 -5.12
N PHE A 100 17.39 17.12 -3.83
CA PHE A 100 18.51 17.74 -3.10
C PHE A 100 19.56 16.72 -2.60
N VAL A 101 19.16 15.66 -1.91
CA VAL A 101 20.12 14.72 -1.29
C VAL A 101 20.71 13.74 -2.31
N PHE A 102 19.88 13.17 -3.18
CA PHE A 102 20.26 12.19 -4.20
C PHE A 102 20.29 12.75 -5.62
N ALA A 103 20.32 14.08 -5.76
CA ALA A 103 20.31 14.75 -7.06
C ALA A 103 21.42 14.28 -8.00
N ASP A 104 22.61 13.98 -7.46
CA ASP A 104 23.76 13.52 -8.24
C ASP A 104 23.66 12.03 -8.64
N LEU A 105 22.77 11.25 -8.02
CA LEU A 105 22.61 9.81 -8.26
C LEU A 105 21.42 9.47 -9.17
N ILE A 106 20.51 10.41 -9.43
CA ILE A 106 19.22 10.15 -10.06
C ILE A 106 19.01 11.11 -11.23
N ASP A 107 18.54 10.57 -12.36
CA ASP A 107 18.19 11.39 -13.52
C ASP A 107 17.02 12.33 -13.17
N PRO A 108 17.09 13.64 -13.49
CA PRO A 108 16.01 14.59 -13.23
C PRO A 108 14.64 14.14 -13.78
N ALA A 109 14.62 13.37 -14.88
CA ALA A 109 13.38 12.85 -15.44
C ALA A 109 12.73 11.77 -14.55
N ASP A 110 13.53 10.96 -13.87
CA ASP A 110 13.07 9.88 -12.99
C ASP A 110 12.68 10.40 -11.60
N ALA A 111 13.35 11.46 -11.13
CA ALA A 111 13.06 12.09 -9.84
C ALA A 111 11.58 12.51 -9.72
N GLY A 112 11.03 13.14 -10.77
CA GLY A 112 9.61 13.52 -10.80
C GLY A 112 8.66 12.33 -10.71
N GLN A 113 8.98 11.21 -11.38
CA GLN A 113 8.19 9.98 -11.30
C GLN A 113 8.27 9.33 -9.92
N TYR A 114 9.44 9.35 -9.29
CA TYR A 114 9.61 8.83 -7.93
C TYR A 114 8.89 9.67 -6.89
N ILE A 115 8.87 10.99 -7.02
CA ILE A 115 8.09 11.88 -6.15
C ILE A 115 6.60 11.61 -6.31
N ALA A 116 6.10 11.51 -7.55
CA ALA A 116 4.71 11.17 -7.81
C ALA A 116 4.34 9.80 -7.21
N GLY A 117 5.17 8.79 -7.42
CA GLY A 117 5.00 7.46 -6.84
C GLY A 117 4.98 7.48 -5.30
N LEU A 118 5.85 8.29 -4.68
CA LEU A 118 5.93 8.43 -3.23
C LEU A 118 4.68 9.12 -2.65
N ILE A 119 4.13 10.12 -3.33
CA ILE A 119 2.87 10.77 -2.94
C ILE A 119 1.70 9.77 -3.03
N LEU A 120 1.62 9.01 -4.13
CA LEU A 120 0.58 7.99 -4.31
C LEU A 120 0.67 6.88 -3.24
N LEU A 121 1.88 6.39 -2.96
CA LEU A 121 2.14 5.44 -1.87
C LEU A 121 1.80 6.01 -0.49
N GLY A 122 2.01 7.30 -0.29
CA GLY A 122 1.68 8.00 0.95
C GLY A 122 0.17 8.14 1.18
N ALA A 123 -0.58 8.39 0.11
CA ALA A 123 -2.03 8.51 0.15
C ALA A 123 -2.72 7.14 0.33
N ALA A 124 -2.16 6.08 -0.28
CA ALA A 124 -2.70 4.74 -0.22
C ALA A 124 -2.64 4.15 1.21
N PRO A 125 -3.78 3.82 1.83
CA PRO A 125 -3.82 3.20 3.14
C PRO A 125 -3.53 1.69 3.02
N CYS A 126 -2.76 1.13 3.95
CA CYS A 126 -2.56 -0.32 4.01
C CYS A 126 -3.65 -0.99 4.87
N THR A 127 -4.63 -1.63 4.22
CA THR A 127 -5.73 -2.37 4.87
C THR A 127 -5.25 -3.46 5.82
N ALA A 128 -4.38 -4.35 5.34
CA ALA A 128 -3.93 -5.53 6.06
C ALA A 128 -3.16 -5.19 7.35
N MET A 129 -2.22 -4.25 7.26
CA MET A 129 -1.33 -3.94 8.37
C MET A 129 -2.09 -3.21 9.48
N VAL A 130 -2.95 -2.26 9.13
CA VAL A 130 -3.78 -1.52 10.10
C VAL A 130 -4.71 -2.49 10.84
N PHE A 131 -5.26 -3.50 10.16
CA PHE A 131 -6.09 -4.53 10.79
C PHE A 131 -5.31 -5.32 11.84
N ILE A 132 -4.10 -5.80 11.51
CA ILE A 132 -3.25 -6.54 12.46
C ILE A 132 -2.85 -5.65 13.64
N TRP A 133 -2.45 -4.40 13.41
CA TRP A 133 -2.13 -3.46 14.49
C TRP A 133 -3.32 -3.18 15.40
N SER A 134 -4.53 -3.06 14.83
CA SER A 134 -5.76 -2.90 15.60
C SER A 134 -6.00 -4.11 16.50
N GLN A 135 -5.83 -5.34 15.98
CA GLN A 135 -5.92 -6.55 16.79
C GLN A 135 -4.85 -6.61 17.90
N LEU A 136 -3.60 -6.27 17.59
CA LEU A 136 -2.50 -6.26 18.55
C LEU A 136 -2.71 -5.23 19.68
N THR A 137 -3.29 -4.08 19.36
CA THR A 137 -3.56 -3.00 20.33
C THR A 137 -4.90 -3.16 21.05
N ARG A 138 -5.64 -4.26 20.81
CA ARG A 138 -7.01 -4.49 21.32
C ARG A 138 -7.98 -3.38 20.90
N GLY A 139 -7.74 -2.80 19.73
CA GLY A 139 -8.62 -1.84 19.09
C GLY A 139 -9.85 -2.48 18.44
N ASP A 140 -10.69 -1.63 17.87
CA ASP A 140 -11.86 -2.05 17.10
C ASP A 140 -11.44 -2.25 15.63
N ALA A 141 -11.15 -3.51 15.28
CA ALA A 141 -10.69 -3.89 13.95
C ALA A 141 -11.69 -3.52 12.84
N ASN A 142 -12.99 -3.64 13.14
CA ASN A 142 -14.07 -3.28 12.22
C ASN A 142 -14.12 -1.76 11.99
N TYR A 143 -13.96 -0.97 13.05
CA TYR A 143 -13.90 0.49 12.92
C TYR A 143 -12.67 0.94 12.11
N THR A 144 -11.52 0.29 12.25
CA THR A 144 -10.34 0.56 11.39
C THR A 144 -10.57 0.15 9.93
N LEU A 145 -11.21 -0.99 9.66
CA LEU A 145 -11.53 -1.42 8.29
C LEU A 145 -12.39 -0.38 7.58
N VAL A 146 -13.40 0.14 8.27
CA VAL A 146 -14.23 1.24 7.75
C VAL A 146 -13.40 2.45 7.38
N GLN A 147 -12.48 2.89 8.25
CA GLN A 147 -11.66 4.06 7.98
C GLN A 147 -10.85 3.88 6.71
N VAL A 148 -10.31 2.68 6.50
CA VAL A 148 -9.56 2.36 5.30
C VAL A 148 -10.47 2.29 4.07
N SER A 149 -11.61 1.61 4.15
CA SER A 149 -12.58 1.53 3.05
C SER A 149 -13.11 2.91 2.63
N LEU A 150 -13.39 3.81 3.60
CA LEU A 150 -13.78 5.17 3.27
C LEU A 150 -12.65 5.91 2.56
N ASN A 151 -11.41 5.74 3.00
CA ASN A 151 -10.26 6.35 2.37
C ASN A 151 -10.07 5.84 0.93
N ASP A 152 -10.21 4.53 0.70
CA ASP A 152 -10.15 3.92 -0.64
C ASP A 152 -11.25 4.47 -1.56
N ILE A 153 -12.49 4.61 -1.06
CA ILE A 153 -13.58 5.23 -1.82
C ILE A 153 -13.22 6.67 -2.22
N ILE A 154 -12.67 7.46 -1.29
CA ILE A 154 -12.25 8.84 -1.60
C ILE A 154 -11.15 8.84 -2.67
N MET A 155 -10.19 7.90 -2.61
CA MET A 155 -9.16 7.80 -3.63
C MET A 155 -9.74 7.55 -5.03
N ILE A 156 -10.74 6.70 -5.17
CA ILE A 156 -11.41 6.42 -6.47
C ILE A 156 -12.04 7.69 -7.09
N PHE A 157 -12.46 8.67 -6.28
CA PHE A 157 -13.04 9.92 -6.78
C PHE A 157 -12.04 11.06 -6.89
N ALA A 158 -10.97 11.02 -6.11
CA ALA A 158 -9.94 12.06 -6.09
C ALA A 158 -8.83 11.84 -7.12
N PHE A 159 -8.67 10.61 -7.63
CA PHE A 159 -7.71 10.20 -8.65
C PHE A 159 -8.42 9.43 -9.77
#